data_AF-A0A1G2BZ56-F1
#
_entry.id   AF-A0A1G2BZ56-F1
#
_cell.length_a   1.000
_cell.length_b   1.000
_cell.length_c   1.000
_cell.angle_alpha   90.00
_cell.angle_beta   90.00
_cell.angle_gamma   90.00
#
_symmetry.space_group_name_H-M   'P 1'
#
loop_
_entity.id
_entity.type
_entity.pdbx_description
1 polymer ?
#
loop_
_entity_poly.entity_id
_entity_poly.type
_entity_poly.pdbx_seq_one_letter_code
_entity_poly.pdbx_strand_id
1 'polypeptide(L)'
;MDKYISPEEQRLVIEKLYYSNDSITSTEKFNKIYEERLGEMGERTLRLYDFAKKMKETEFKEENIERFIKDITGQYINLSAL
;
A
#
# COMPACT_ATOMS: atom_id res chain seq x y z
N MET A 1 6.44 17.08 -8.40
CA MET A 1 5.18 16.52 -8.92
C MET A 1 4.59 15.65 -7.83
N ASP A 2 3.37 15.98 -7.39
CA ASP A 2 2.65 15.12 -6.46
C ASP A 2 2.29 13.83 -7.20
N LYS A 3 2.88 12.71 -6.76
CA LYS A 3 2.57 11.38 -7.30
C LYS A 3 1.38 10.81 -6.55
N TYR A 4 0.51 10.10 -7.26
CA TYR A 4 -0.69 9.50 -6.71
C TYR A 4 -0.68 7.99 -6.92
N ILE A 5 -1.45 7.28 -6.11
CA ILE A 5 -1.70 5.86 -6.24
C ILE A 5 -3.20 5.63 -6.28
N SER A 6 -3.67 5.00 -7.35
CA SER A 6 -5.08 4.70 -7.58
C SER A 6 -5.58 3.60 -6.62
N PRO A 7 -6.90 3.49 -6.41
CA PRO A 7 -7.48 2.40 -5.64
C PRO A 7 -7.01 1.01 -6.09
N GLU A 8 -6.95 0.78 -7.40
CA GLU A 8 -6.52 -0.50 -7.99
C GLU A 8 -5.06 -0.81 -7.67
N GLU A 9 -4.16 0.16 -7.88
CA GLU A 9 -2.74 0.00 -7.55
C GLU A 9 -2.53 -0.26 -6.05
N GLN A 10 -3.29 0.41 -5.17
CA GLN A 10 -3.25 0.14 -3.73
C GLN A 10 -3.62 -1.32 -3.42
N ARG A 11 -4.72 -1.83 -4.00
CA ARG A 11 -5.17 -3.22 -3.82
C ARG A 11 -4.12 -4.22 -4.31
N LEU A 12 -3.48 -3.96 -5.46
CA LEU A 12 -2.42 -4.80 -6.01
C LEU A 12 -1.16 -4.81 -5.12
N VAL A 13 -0.77 -3.67 -4.55
CA VAL A 13 0.35 -3.63 -3.59
C VAL A 13 0.03 -4.46 -2.35
N ILE A 14 -1.17 -4.30 -1.80
CA ILE A 14 -1.63 -5.06 -0.62
C ILE A 14 -1.68 -6.57 -0.92
N GLU A 15 -2.20 -6.95 -2.09
CA GLU A 15 -2.22 -8.34 -2.55
C GLU A 15 -0.83 -8.97 -2.56
N LYS A 16 0.17 -8.28 -3.12
CA LYS A 16 1.56 -8.75 -3.18
C LYS A 16 2.17 -8.90 -1.79
N LEU A 17 1.83 -8.03 -0.84
CA LEU A 17 2.30 -8.12 0.54
C LEU A 17 1.77 -9.36 1.28
N TYR A 18 0.55 -9.79 0.97
CA TYR A 18 -0.02 -11.04 1.51
C TYR A 18 0.38 -12.29 0.73
N TYR A 19 1.16 -12.17 -0.35
CA TYR A 19 1.48 -13.27 -1.27
C TYR A 19 0.22 -14.02 -1.76
N SER A 20 -0.86 -13.26 -2.01
CA SER A 20 -2.15 -13.76 -2.49
C SER A 20 -2.32 -13.48 -3.99
N ASN A 21 -3.30 -14.13 -4.63
CA ASN A 21 -3.74 -13.83 -6.00
C ASN A 21 -5.14 -13.19 -6.04
N ASP A 22 -5.66 -12.79 -4.88
CA ASP A 22 -6.99 -12.19 -4.71
C ASP A 22 -6.85 -10.84 -4.01
N SER A 23 -6.89 -9.75 -4.78
CA SER A 23 -6.72 -8.39 -4.26
C SER A 23 -7.89 -7.94 -3.40
N ILE A 24 -9.13 -8.36 -3.69
CA ILE A 24 -10.32 -7.98 -2.92
C ILE A 24 -10.21 -8.58 -1.53
N THR A 25 -10.05 -9.90 -1.44
CA THR A 25 -9.91 -10.59 -0.16
C THR A 25 -8.69 -10.08 0.64
N SER A 26 -7.59 -9.74 -0.03
CA SER A 26 -6.39 -9.21 0.65
C SER A 26 -6.62 -7.81 1.21
N THR A 27 -7.35 -6.96 0.48
CA THR A 27 -7.68 -5.60 0.94
C THR A 27 -8.69 -5.62 2.08
N GLU A 28 -9.70 -6.49 2.03
CA GLU A 28 -10.63 -6.69 3.14
C GLU A 28 -9.90 -7.16 4.41
N LYS A 29 -8.98 -8.12 4.27
CA LYS A 29 -8.13 -8.57 5.39
C LYS A 29 -7.25 -7.44 5.93
N PHE A 30 -6.65 -6.66 5.03
CA PHE A 30 -5.84 -5.50 5.41
C PHE A 30 -6.64 -4.49 6.22
N ASN A 31 -7.80 -4.06 5.70
CA ASN A 31 -8.66 -3.09 6.36
C ASN A 31 -9.16 -3.65 7.69
N LYS A 32 -9.57 -4.93 7.77
CA LYS A 32 -9.95 -5.54 9.05
C LYS A 32 -8.86 -5.47 10.13
N ILE A 33 -7.58 -5.49 9.75
CA ILE A 33 -6.45 -5.45 10.69
C ILE A 33 -6.05 -4.01 11.02
N TYR A 34 -6.08 -3.09 10.05
CA TYR A 34 -5.45 -1.78 10.19
C TYR A 34 -6.38 -0.56 10.01
N GLU A 35 -7.64 -0.75 9.63
CA GLU A 35 -8.58 0.35 9.31
C GLU A 35 -8.72 1.36 10.46
N GLU A 36 -8.80 0.92 11.71
CA GLU A 36 -8.91 1.86 12.84
C GLU A 36 -7.74 2.85 12.93
N ARG A 37 -6.55 2.42 12.49
CA ARG A 37 -5.33 3.24 12.53
C ARG A 37 -5.04 3.96 11.22
N LEU A 38 -5.29 3.30 10.09
CA LEU A 38 -4.87 3.75 8.76
C LEU A 38 -6.05 4.27 7.92
N GLY A 39 -7.29 4.02 8.32
CA GLY A 39 -8.48 4.16 7.50
C GLY A 39 -8.58 3.09 6.40
N GLU A 40 -9.67 3.13 5.65
CA GLU A 40 -9.88 2.20 4.53
C GLU A 40 -8.90 2.47 3.38
N MET A 41 -8.23 1.41 2.94
CA MET A 41 -7.36 1.40 1.75
C MET A 41 -8.11 0.82 0.54
N GLY A 42 -7.74 1.29 -0.65
CA GLY A 42 -8.28 0.75 -1.90
C GLY A 42 -9.66 1.30 -2.31
N GLU A 43 -10.16 2.35 -1.65
CA GLU A 43 -11.46 2.96 -2.00
C GLU A 43 -11.34 4.31 -2.72
N ARG A 44 -10.23 5.03 -2.50
CA ARG A 44 -9.98 6.34 -3.10
C ARG A 44 -8.54 6.51 -3.51
N THR A 45 -8.31 7.38 -4.49
CA THR A 45 -6.95 7.77 -4.87
C THR A 45 -6.28 8.50 -3.71
N LEU A 46 -5.06 8.10 -3.40
CA LEU A 46 -4.23 8.72 -2.36
C LEU A 46 -3.01 9.37 -2.99
N ARG A 47 -2.42 10.35 -2.29
CA ARG A 47 -1.03 10.72 -2.59
C ARG A 47 -0.17 9.49 -2.31
N LEU A 48 0.75 9.20 -3.21
CA LEU A 48 1.64 8.06 -3.09
C LEU A 48 2.44 8.13 -1.78
N TYR A 49 2.84 9.33 -1.37
CA TYR A 49 3.50 9.59 -0.09
C TYR A 49 2.63 9.20 1.11
N ASP A 50 1.35 9.60 1.12
CA ASP A 50 0.43 9.31 2.22
C ASP A 50 0.16 7.81 2.33
N PHE A 51 0.00 7.14 1.18
CA PHE A 51 -0.10 5.69 1.14
C PHE A 51 1.15 5.04 1.71
N ALA A 52 2.34 5.41 1.24
CA ALA A 52 3.61 4.85 1.71
C ALA A 52 3.83 5.06 3.23
N LYS A 53 3.47 6.25 3.74
CA LYS A 53 3.51 6.56 5.17
C LYS A 53 2.59 5.63 5.97
N LYS A 54 1.36 5.43 5.52
CA LYS A 54 0.42 4.49 6.15
C LYS A 54 0.96 3.05 6.11
N MET A 55 1.54 2.63 5.00
CA MET A 55 2.12 1.28 4.88
C MET A 55 3.31 1.09 5.82
N LYS A 56 4.13 2.12 6.06
CA LYS A 56 5.24 2.09 7.02
C LYS A 56 4.78 1.82 8.46
N GLU A 57 3.53 2.13 8.80
CA GLU A 57 2.97 1.87 10.13
C GLU A 57 2.52 0.40 10.32
N THR A 58 2.52 -0.41 9.26
CA THR A 58 2.15 -1.84 9.30
C THR A 58 3.31 -2.73 9.77
N GLU A 59 3.06 -4.02 9.95
CA GLU A 59 4.11 -5.00 10.28
C GLU A 59 4.88 -5.52 9.04
N PHE A 60 4.51 -5.07 7.84
CA PHE A 60 5.21 -5.45 6.62
C PHE A 60 6.62 -4.85 6.58
N LYS A 61 7.57 -5.64 6.08
CA LYS A 61 8.96 -5.18 5.89
C LYS A 61 9.01 -4.00 4.91
N GLU A 62 9.72 -2.93 5.28
CA GLU A 62 9.89 -1.74 4.43
C GLU A 62 10.37 -2.10 3.02
N GLU A 63 11.37 -2.99 2.91
CA GLU A 63 11.90 -3.48 1.63
C GLU A 63 10.83 -4.07 0.72
N ASN A 64 9.87 -4.81 1.27
CA ASN A 64 8.78 -5.40 0.49
C ASN A 64 7.78 -4.33 0.06
N ILE A 65 7.46 -3.37 0.94
CA ILE A 65 6.55 -2.27 0.62
C ILE A 65 7.16 -1.42 -0.51
N GLU A 66 8.41 -1.01 -0.39
CA GLU A 66 9.13 -0.24 -1.41
C GLU A 66 9.19 -0.98 -2.75
N ARG A 67 9.56 -2.27 -2.71
CA ARG A 67 9.63 -3.11 -3.90
C ARG A 67 8.28 -3.16 -4.61
N PHE A 68 7.21 -3.49 -3.90
CA PHE A 68 5.89 -3.67 -4.53
C PHE A 68 5.26 -2.35 -4.97
N ILE A 69 5.47 -1.25 -4.24
CA ILE A 69 5.07 0.07 -4.72
C ILE A 69 5.78 0.40 -6.04
N LYS A 70 7.09 0.16 -6.12
CA LYS A 70 7.86 0.40 -7.35
C LYS A 70 7.41 -0.51 -8.49
N ASP A 71 7.20 -1.78 -8.22
CA ASP A 71 6.80 -2.77 -9.23
C ASP A 71 5.42 -2.45 -9.83
N ILE A 72 4.48 -1.97 -9.00
CA ILE A 72 3.11 -1.65 -9.44
C ILE A 72 3.00 -0.25 -10.07
N THR A 73 3.59 0.76 -9.45
CA THR A 73 3.40 2.18 -9.86
C THR A 73 4.53 2.72 -10.75
N GLY A 74 5.64 1.98 -10.85
CA GLY A 74 6.90 2.46 -11.45
C GLY A 74 7.62 3.54 -10.61
N GLN A 75 7.10 3.87 -9.42
CA GLN A 75 7.62 4.97 -8.59
C GLN A 75 8.48 4.45 -7.45
N TYR A 76 9.69 4.99 -7.34
CA TYR A 76 10.55 4.72 -6.19
C TYR A 76 10.18 5.60 -4.99
N ILE A 77 10.13 4.98 -3.81
CA ILE A 77 10.00 5.62 -2.49
C ILE A 77 11.05 5.00 -1.58
N ASN A 78 11.67 5.83 -0.74
CA ASN A 78 12.53 5.40 0.35
C ASN A 78 11.78 5.63 1.66
N LEU A 79 11.25 4.57 2.25
CA LEU A 79 10.49 4.60 3.50
C LEU A 79 11.37 4.95 4.69
N SER A 80 12.63 4.53 4.71
CA SER A 80 13.55 4.86 5.81
C SER A 80 13.84 6.37 5.90
N ALA A 81 13.62 7.12 4.81
CA ALA A 81 13.75 8.58 4.75
C ALA A 81 12.44 9.35 5.07
N LEU A 82 11.32 8.66 5.32
CA LEU A 82 10.01 9.23 5.67
C LEU A 82 9.81 9.40 7.18
#